data_AF-A0A1H3PTD7-F1
#
_entry.id   AF-A0A1H3PTD7-F1
#
_cell.length_a   1.000
_cell.length_b   1.000
_cell.length_c   1.000
_cell.angle_alpha   90.00
_cell.angle_beta   90.00
_cell.angle_gamma   90.00
#
_symmetry.space_group_name_H-M   'P 1'
#
loop_
_entity.id
_entity.type
_entity.pdbx_description
1 polymer ?
#
loop_
_entity_poly.entity_id
_entity_poly.type
_entity_poly.pdbx_seq_one_letter_code
_entity_poly.pdbx_strand_id
1 'polypeptide(L)'
;MRGLVAAAPEPLRAQLTKLSAAVLVTRCGALTYDPTKLYNPEHATTAALVGLARRVTALTEEITTLDRQMTPIVEKVAPRTTALFGVGPDVAAQLLTTAGDNPDRLHSEAALAHLCGAAPIPASSGRVRRHRLHRGGDRGANHALHTIALCRMRYDQRTRAYIDRRTTEGLTKPELLRCLKRYIVRDVYTALVADFNALTT
;
A
#
# COMPACT_ATOMS: atom_id res chain seq x y z
N MET A 1 -16.50 -1.98 11.06
CA MET A 1 -17.86 -1.42 10.85
C MET A 1 -18.79 -2.37 10.12
N ARG A 2 -18.45 -2.89 8.91
CA ARG A 2 -19.33 -3.83 8.17
C ARG A 2 -19.76 -5.06 8.97
N GLY A 3 -18.86 -5.67 9.75
CA GLY A 3 -19.21 -6.79 10.63
C GLY A 3 -20.28 -6.43 11.68
N LEU A 4 -20.20 -5.22 12.24
CA LEU A 4 -21.20 -4.73 13.20
C LEU A 4 -22.55 -4.44 12.54
N VAL A 5 -22.53 -3.91 11.30
CA VAL A 5 -23.76 -3.73 10.49
C VAL A 5 -24.43 -5.07 10.18
N ALA A 6 -23.66 -6.11 9.86
CA ALA A 6 -24.20 -7.44 9.57
C ALA A 6 -24.92 -8.07 10.78
N ALA A 7 -24.40 -7.80 11.98
CA ALA A 7 -24.96 -8.27 13.26
C ALA A 7 -25.99 -7.30 13.88
N ALA A 8 -26.29 -6.17 13.22
CA ALA A 8 -27.21 -5.18 13.76
C ALA A 8 -28.68 -5.66 13.72
N PRO A 9 -29.55 -5.14 14.60
CA PRO A 9 -30.99 -5.35 14.51
C PRO A 9 -31.56 -4.95 13.15
N GLU A 10 -32.62 -5.65 12.71
CA GLU A 10 -33.14 -5.57 11.33
C GLU A 10 -33.44 -4.14 10.84
N PRO A 11 -34.12 -3.27 11.62
CA PRO A 11 -34.42 -1.91 11.17
C PRO A 11 -33.17 -1.08 10.85
N LEU A 12 -32.10 -1.29 11.63
CA LEU A 12 -30.82 -0.61 11.47
C LEU A 12 -29.99 -1.24 10.35
N ARG A 13 -29.96 -2.57 10.27
CA ARG A 13 -29.23 -3.32 9.24
C ARG A 13 -29.76 -3.01 7.84
N ALA A 14 -31.08 -2.98 7.66
CA ALA A 14 -31.72 -2.70 6.37
C ALA A 14 -31.30 -1.34 5.79
N GLN A 15 -31.14 -0.32 6.64
CA GLN A 15 -30.74 1.03 6.23
C GLN A 15 -29.27 1.14 5.82
N LEU A 16 -28.39 0.29 6.38
CA LEU A 16 -26.94 0.48 6.29
C LEU A 16 -26.24 -0.48 5.33
N THR A 17 -26.81 -1.66 5.07
CA THR A 17 -26.12 -2.77 4.37
C THR A 17 -25.69 -2.43 2.94
N LYS A 18 -26.47 -1.62 2.23
CA LYS A 18 -26.23 -1.27 0.82
C LYS A 18 -25.34 -0.04 0.61
N LEU A 19 -24.87 0.60 1.69
CA LEU A 19 -24.09 1.82 1.59
C LEU A 19 -22.63 1.56 1.20
N SER A 20 -22.05 2.49 0.43
CA SER A 20 -20.60 2.53 0.20
C SER A 20 -19.86 2.81 1.51
N ALA A 21 -18.56 2.51 1.58
CA ALA A 21 -17.81 2.70 2.83
C ALA A 21 -17.83 4.15 3.34
N ALA A 22 -17.63 5.12 2.45
CA ALA A 22 -17.67 6.54 2.79
C ALA A 22 -19.07 6.97 3.28
N VAL A 23 -20.11 6.63 2.51
CA VAL A 23 -21.49 6.98 2.87
C VAL A 23 -21.92 6.30 4.17
N LEU A 24 -21.48 5.07 4.41
CA LEU A 24 -21.74 4.32 5.63
C LEU A 24 -21.16 5.03 6.86
N VAL A 25 -19.90 5.50 6.78
CA VAL A 25 -19.25 6.23 7.88
C VAL A 25 -20.02 7.51 8.19
N THR A 26 -20.30 8.32 7.16
CA THR A 26 -21.06 9.57 7.33
C THR A 26 -22.45 9.30 7.92
N ARG A 27 -23.19 8.31 7.40
CA ARG A 27 -24.53 7.96 7.89
C ARG A 27 -24.48 7.47 9.34
N CYS A 28 -23.54 6.59 9.68
CA CYS A 28 -23.37 6.11 11.05
C CYS A 28 -23.02 7.23 12.02
N GLY A 29 -22.20 8.21 11.60
CA GLY A 29 -21.80 9.34 12.44
C GLY A 29 -22.97 10.28 12.79
N ALA A 30 -24.01 10.31 11.95
CA ALA A 30 -25.21 11.11 12.14
C ALA A 30 -26.35 10.37 12.87
N LEU A 31 -26.16 9.10 13.26
CA LEU A 31 -27.18 8.37 14.00
C LEU A 31 -27.31 8.91 15.44
N THR A 32 -28.52 8.83 15.97
CA THR A 32 -28.86 9.21 17.34
C THR A 32 -29.19 7.96 18.15
N TYR A 33 -28.72 7.91 19.39
CA TYR A 33 -29.07 6.86 20.34
C TYR A 33 -29.35 7.48 21.72
N ASP A 34 -30.10 6.76 22.54
CA ASP A 34 -30.41 7.14 23.91
C ASP A 34 -29.37 6.49 24.85
N PRO A 35 -28.49 7.26 25.51
CA PRO A 35 -27.46 6.70 26.39
C PRO A 35 -28.03 6.04 27.64
N THR A 36 -29.30 6.30 28.00
CA THR A 36 -29.97 5.65 29.14
C THR A 36 -30.52 4.27 28.78
N LYS A 37 -30.61 3.95 27.48
CA LYS A 37 -31.22 2.70 26.98
C LYS A 37 -30.20 1.75 26.34
N LEU A 38 -28.95 1.79 26.78
CA LEU A 38 -27.89 0.92 26.23
C LEU A 38 -28.09 -0.57 26.56
N TYR A 39 -29.03 -0.93 27.43
CA TYR A 39 -29.48 -2.31 27.60
C TYR A 39 -30.30 -2.81 26.39
N ASN A 40 -30.85 -1.91 25.56
CA ASN A 40 -31.51 -2.24 24.31
C ASN A 40 -30.44 -2.41 23.19
N PRO A 41 -30.40 -3.58 22.51
CA PRO A 41 -29.45 -3.85 21.43
C PRO A 41 -29.44 -2.80 20.31
N GLU A 42 -30.57 -2.16 19.98
CA GLU A 42 -30.64 -1.12 18.95
C GLU A 42 -29.83 0.12 19.34
N HIS A 43 -30.01 0.62 20.56
CA HIS A 43 -29.27 1.77 21.07
C HIS A 43 -27.80 1.44 21.29
N ALA A 44 -27.48 0.25 21.82
CA ALA A 44 -26.09 -0.20 21.99
C ALA A 44 -25.35 -0.31 20.65
N THR A 45 -25.97 -0.93 19.64
CA THR A 45 -25.37 -1.09 18.31
C THR A 45 -25.19 0.27 17.64
N THR A 46 -26.18 1.15 17.76
CA THR A 46 -26.11 2.51 17.22
C THR A 46 -24.99 3.31 17.87
N ALA A 47 -24.85 3.26 19.20
CA ALA A 47 -23.76 3.92 19.92
C ALA A 47 -22.38 3.44 19.45
N ALA A 48 -22.20 2.13 19.27
CA ALA A 48 -20.95 1.56 18.78
C ALA A 48 -20.64 1.98 17.33
N LEU A 49 -21.65 2.06 16.45
CA LEU A 49 -21.51 2.54 15.08
C LEU A 49 -21.12 4.02 15.02
N VAL A 50 -21.78 4.87 15.82
CA VAL A 50 -21.44 6.29 15.96
C VAL A 50 -19.99 6.46 16.42
N GLY A 51 -19.58 5.71 17.47
CA GLY A 51 -18.22 5.76 17.99
C GLY A 51 -17.16 5.29 16.99
N LEU A 52 -17.46 4.27 16.16
CA LEU A 52 -16.58 3.87 15.06
C LEU A 52 -16.52 4.93 13.96
N ALA A 53 -17.66 5.52 13.58
CA ALA A 53 -17.73 6.54 12.54
C ALA A 53 -16.93 7.79 12.90
N ARG A 54 -17.05 8.27 14.15
CA ARG A 54 -16.26 9.39 14.66
C ARG A 54 -14.76 9.11 14.60
N ARG A 55 -14.32 7.92 15.02
CA ARG A 55 -12.90 7.53 14.95
C ARG A 55 -12.38 7.45 13.53
N VAL A 56 -13.14 6.84 12.62
CA VAL A 56 -12.75 6.77 11.20
C VAL A 56 -12.65 8.19 10.61
N THR A 57 -13.59 9.07 10.93
CA THR A 57 -13.56 10.46 10.45
C THR A 57 -12.32 11.19 10.96
N ALA A 58 -12.05 11.16 12.27
CA ALA A 58 -10.89 11.81 12.87
C ALA A 58 -9.56 11.28 12.30
N LEU A 59 -9.41 9.95 12.17
CA LEU A 59 -8.21 9.35 11.58
C LEU A 59 -8.06 9.70 10.09
N THR A 60 -9.16 9.85 9.36
CA THR A 60 -9.11 10.26 7.95
C THR A 60 -8.64 11.71 7.82
N GLU A 61 -9.08 12.59 8.70
CA GLU A 61 -8.64 13.98 8.76
C GLU A 61 -7.15 14.08 9.14
N GLU A 62 -6.70 13.27 10.10
CA GLU A 62 -5.29 13.19 10.50
C GLU A 62 -4.41 12.70 9.35
N ILE A 63 -4.79 11.60 8.70
CA ILE A 63 -4.09 11.09 7.49
C ILE A 63 -4.01 12.17 6.42
N THR A 64 -5.14 12.82 6.10
CA THR A 64 -5.17 13.88 5.08
C THR A 64 -4.24 15.05 5.43
N THR A 65 -4.13 15.37 6.72
CA THR A 65 -3.24 16.43 7.20
C THR A 65 -1.77 16.02 7.06
N LEU A 66 -1.43 14.80 7.48
CA LEU A 66 -0.08 14.26 7.38
C LEU A 66 0.36 14.11 5.91
N ASP A 67 -0.52 13.63 5.03
CA ASP A 67 -0.25 13.51 3.59
C ASP A 67 0.09 14.88 2.98
N ARG A 68 -0.66 15.93 3.36
CA ARG A 68 -0.43 17.30 2.90
C ARG A 68 0.92 17.85 3.37
N GLN A 69 1.36 17.49 4.57
CA GLN A 69 2.65 17.91 5.13
C GLN A 69 3.82 17.13 4.52
N MET A 70 3.66 15.81 4.37
CA MET A 70 4.70 14.90 3.91
C MET A 70 4.99 15.07 2.41
N THR A 71 3.95 15.23 1.58
CA THR A 71 4.09 15.32 0.12
C THR A 71 5.16 16.32 -0.35
N PRO A 72 5.11 17.62 0.03
CA PRO A 72 6.12 18.59 -0.41
C PRO A 72 7.52 18.30 0.13
N ILE A 73 7.64 17.66 1.31
CA ILE A 73 8.94 17.28 1.88
C ILE A 73 9.56 16.18 1.02
N VAL A 74 8.80 15.15 0.70
CA VAL A 74 9.28 13.99 -0.08
C VAL A 74 9.60 14.40 -1.52
N GLU A 75 8.77 15.24 -2.14
CA GLU A 75 9.03 15.77 -3.48
C GLU A 75 10.30 16.62 -3.54
N LYS A 76 10.59 17.39 -2.48
CA LYS A 76 11.81 18.19 -2.39
C LYS A 76 13.06 17.34 -2.15
N VAL A 77 12.97 16.35 -1.26
CA VAL A 77 14.13 15.54 -0.83
C VAL A 77 14.48 14.46 -1.87
N ALA A 78 13.48 13.87 -2.52
CA ALA A 78 13.68 12.76 -3.47
C ALA A 78 12.95 12.98 -4.80
N PRO A 79 13.26 14.07 -5.54
CA PRO A 79 12.55 14.47 -6.74
C PRO A 79 12.65 13.44 -7.87
N ARG A 80 13.76 12.69 -7.98
CA ARG A 80 13.88 11.65 -9.03
C ARG A 80 13.09 10.41 -8.65
N THR A 81 13.05 10.07 -7.37
CA THR A 81 12.30 8.92 -6.86
C THR A 81 10.79 9.14 -7.01
N THR A 82 10.27 10.32 -6.68
CA THR A 82 8.86 10.67 -6.87
C THR A 82 8.47 10.80 -8.35
N ALA A 83 9.41 11.15 -9.23
CA ALA A 83 9.17 11.20 -10.68
C ALA A 83 9.00 9.81 -11.33
N LEU A 84 9.34 8.72 -10.64
CA LEU A 84 9.17 7.37 -11.17
C LEU A 84 7.68 7.02 -11.33
N PHE A 85 7.34 6.42 -12.47
CA PHE A 85 5.97 6.03 -12.76
C PHE A 85 5.41 5.05 -11.72
N GLY A 86 4.29 5.44 -11.10
CA GLY A 86 3.60 4.66 -10.08
C GLY A 86 4.12 4.88 -8.66
N VAL A 87 5.05 5.82 -8.45
CA VAL A 87 5.54 6.21 -7.12
C VAL A 87 4.79 7.45 -6.65
N GLY A 88 3.86 7.25 -5.70
CA GLY A 88 3.23 8.36 -4.98
C GLY A 88 4.04 8.78 -3.73
N PRO A 89 3.63 9.87 -3.04
CA PRO A 89 4.33 10.39 -1.87
C PRO A 89 4.58 9.33 -0.77
N ASP A 90 3.56 8.57 -0.38
CA ASP A 90 3.69 7.53 0.65
C ASP A 90 4.64 6.39 0.23
N VAL A 91 4.58 6.03 -1.05
CA VAL A 91 5.43 4.98 -1.63
C VAL A 91 6.89 5.46 -1.61
N ALA A 92 7.15 6.71 -2.00
CA ALA A 92 8.47 7.31 -1.92
C ALA A 92 8.95 7.43 -0.46
N ALA A 93 8.12 7.93 0.44
CA ALA A 93 8.43 8.06 1.87
C ALA A 93 8.80 6.72 2.50
N GLN A 94 8.04 5.67 2.20
CA GLN A 94 8.34 4.32 2.68
C GLN A 94 9.68 3.80 2.13
N LEU A 95 9.97 4.03 0.84
CA LEU A 95 11.25 3.62 0.24
C LEU A 95 12.43 4.36 0.85
N LEU A 96 12.30 5.67 1.09
CA LEU A 96 13.30 6.49 1.78
C LEU A 96 13.51 6.00 3.23
N THR A 97 12.42 5.71 3.95
CA THR A 97 12.49 5.17 5.32
C THR A 97 13.22 3.83 5.35
N THR A 98 12.96 2.94 4.39
CA THR A 98 13.64 1.65 4.29
C THR A 98 15.12 1.80 3.96
N ALA A 99 15.46 2.70 3.02
CA ALA A 99 16.84 3.02 2.67
C ALA A 99 17.62 3.52 3.90
N GLY A 100 16.98 4.42 4.67
CA GLY A 100 17.61 5.12 5.78
C GLY A 100 18.42 6.33 5.30
N ASP A 101 19.14 6.96 6.21
CA ASP A 101 19.96 8.16 5.99
C ASP A 101 21.42 7.84 5.62
N ASN A 102 21.83 6.57 5.74
CA ASN A 102 23.19 6.14 5.41
C ASN A 102 23.28 5.60 3.96
N PRO A 103 23.84 6.37 3.01
CA PRO A 103 23.96 5.95 1.62
C PRO A 103 24.86 4.70 1.44
N ASP A 104 25.87 4.51 2.30
CA ASP A 104 26.81 3.39 2.21
C ASP A 104 26.15 2.03 2.51
N ARG A 105 24.97 2.04 3.16
CA ARG A 105 24.19 0.84 3.44
C ARG A 105 23.64 0.22 2.14
N LEU A 106 23.33 1.04 1.14
CA LEU A 106 22.81 0.62 -0.16
C LEU A 106 23.93 0.50 -1.20
N HIS A 107 24.88 -0.41 -0.95
CA HIS A 107 26.04 -0.66 -1.81
C HIS A 107 25.72 -1.27 -3.19
N SER A 108 24.51 -1.78 -3.43
CA SER A 108 24.11 -2.30 -4.75
C SER A 108 22.61 -2.42 -4.95
N GLU A 109 22.20 -2.50 -6.22
CA GLU A 109 20.84 -2.83 -6.65
C GLU A 109 20.34 -4.15 -6.02
N ALA A 110 21.23 -5.15 -5.93
CA ALA A 110 20.91 -6.45 -5.35
C ALA A 110 20.69 -6.34 -3.83
N ALA A 111 21.48 -5.52 -3.14
CA ALA A 111 21.30 -5.25 -1.71
C ALA A 111 19.93 -4.63 -1.43
N LEU A 112 19.51 -3.64 -2.24
CA LEU A 112 18.16 -3.07 -2.12
C LEU A 112 17.08 -4.13 -2.41
N ALA A 113 17.27 -5.00 -3.41
CA ALA A 113 16.32 -6.06 -3.69
C ALA A 113 16.16 -7.04 -2.51
N HIS A 114 17.26 -7.37 -1.83
CA HIS A 114 17.22 -8.19 -0.62
C HIS A 114 16.53 -7.47 0.53
N LEU A 115 16.87 -6.20 0.76
CA LEU A 115 16.27 -5.37 1.81
C LEU A 115 14.75 -5.25 1.65
N CYS A 116 14.27 -5.03 0.42
CA CYS A 116 12.84 -4.92 0.11
C CYS A 116 12.13 -6.29 -0.02
N GLY A 117 12.83 -7.42 0.18
CA GLY A 117 12.25 -8.76 -0.01
C GLY A 117 11.81 -9.06 -1.46
N ALA A 118 12.42 -8.40 -2.44
CA ALA A 118 12.17 -8.58 -3.87
C ALA A 118 13.25 -9.42 -4.56
N ALA A 119 14.29 -9.83 -3.83
CA ALA A 119 15.32 -10.73 -4.34
C ALA A 119 14.73 -12.10 -4.72
N PRO A 120 15.04 -12.62 -5.92
CA PRO A 120 14.57 -13.93 -6.35
C PRO A 120 15.24 -15.02 -5.51
N ILE A 121 14.47 -15.81 -4.76
CA ILE A 121 15.00 -16.99 -4.06
C ILE A 121 14.73 -18.24 -4.89
N PRO A 122 15.76 -18.97 -5.35
CA PRO A 122 15.59 -20.24 -6.03
C PRO A 122 14.78 -21.22 -5.17
N ALA A 123 13.75 -21.82 -5.78
CA ALA A 123 12.92 -22.88 -5.20
C ALA A 123 12.64 -23.92 -6.29
N SER A 124 13.72 -24.40 -6.88
CA SER A 124 13.74 -25.29 -8.03
C SER A 124 14.24 -26.67 -7.61
N SER A 125 13.62 -27.73 -8.10
CA SER A 125 14.18 -29.09 -8.06
C SER A 125 14.15 -29.68 -9.48
N GLY A 126 15.23 -30.36 -9.86
CA GLY A 126 15.37 -30.97 -11.20
C GLY A 126 15.21 -29.96 -12.35
N ARG A 127 14.29 -30.25 -13.28
CA ARG A 127 14.08 -29.48 -14.52
C ARG A 127 13.22 -28.21 -14.35
N VAL A 128 12.58 -28.00 -13.20
CA VAL A 128 11.64 -26.90 -13.00
C VAL A 128 12.36 -25.70 -12.39
N ARG A 129 12.47 -24.59 -13.15
CA ARG A 129 13.03 -23.33 -12.64
C ARG A 129 11.94 -22.44 -12.05
N ARG A 130 11.82 -22.43 -10.72
CA ARG A 130 10.89 -21.59 -9.96
C ARG A 130 11.59 -20.79 -8.87
N HIS A 131 10.99 -19.65 -8.53
CA HIS A 131 11.44 -18.77 -7.46
C HIS A 131 10.32 -18.57 -6.44
N ARG A 132 10.67 -18.68 -5.16
CA ARG A 132 9.74 -18.42 -4.05
C ARG A 132 9.82 -16.96 -3.61
N LEU A 133 8.78 -16.55 -2.88
CA LEU A 133 8.74 -15.26 -2.19
C LEU A 133 9.86 -15.18 -1.13
N HIS A 134 10.60 -14.08 -1.12
CA HIS A 134 11.50 -13.74 -0.03
C HIS A 134 10.68 -13.26 1.18
N ARG A 135 10.68 -14.04 2.27
CA ARG A 135 9.92 -13.71 3.49
C ARG A 135 10.70 -12.78 4.43
N GLY A 136 12.02 -12.69 4.27
CA GLY A 136 12.84 -11.68 4.96
C GLY A 136 12.73 -10.30 4.29
N GLY A 137 13.24 -9.28 4.96
CA GLY A 137 13.22 -7.90 4.46
C GLY A 137 12.03 -7.08 4.91
N ASP A 138 12.06 -5.80 4.55
CA ASP A 138 11.06 -4.79 4.89
C ASP A 138 9.76 -5.05 4.12
N ARG A 139 8.68 -5.31 4.86
CA ARG A 139 7.36 -5.58 4.28
C ARG A 139 6.65 -4.32 3.79
N GLY A 140 6.93 -3.17 4.39
CA GLY A 140 6.47 -1.87 3.91
C GLY A 140 7.07 -1.56 2.53
N ALA A 141 8.38 -1.73 2.37
CA ALA A 141 9.02 -1.58 1.06
C ALA A 141 8.52 -2.60 0.03
N ASN A 142 8.31 -3.86 0.43
CA ASN A 142 7.76 -4.86 -0.49
C ASN A 142 6.34 -4.51 -0.96
N HIS A 143 5.54 -3.91 -0.07
CA HIS A 143 4.22 -3.37 -0.38
C HIS A 143 4.32 -2.15 -1.29
N ALA A 144 5.23 -1.21 -1.04
CA ALA A 144 5.51 -0.08 -1.92
C ALA A 144 5.83 -0.54 -3.36
N LEU A 145 6.73 -1.51 -3.52
CA LEU A 145 7.02 -2.14 -4.82
C LEU A 145 5.81 -2.84 -5.44
N HIS A 146 4.90 -3.38 -4.61
CA HIS A 146 3.65 -3.96 -5.10
C HIS A 146 2.72 -2.91 -5.67
N THR A 147 2.53 -1.79 -4.96
CA THR A 147 1.70 -0.67 -5.41
C THR A 147 2.20 -0.12 -6.73
N ILE A 148 3.52 0.11 -6.84
CA ILE A 148 4.14 0.54 -8.11
C ILE A 148 3.86 -0.46 -9.23
N ALA A 149 4.02 -1.76 -8.96
CA ALA A 149 3.76 -2.80 -9.93
C ALA A 149 2.29 -2.77 -10.40
N LEU A 150 1.32 -2.69 -9.49
CA LEU A 150 -0.11 -2.61 -9.84
C LEU A 150 -0.43 -1.37 -10.68
N CYS A 151 0.13 -0.21 -10.34
CA CYS A 151 -0.02 1.01 -11.12
C CYS A 151 0.58 0.85 -12.53
N ARG A 152 1.80 0.33 -12.64
CA ARG A 152 2.45 0.07 -13.94
C ARG A 152 1.69 -0.94 -14.79
N MET A 153 1.19 -2.02 -14.20
CA MET A 153 0.33 -2.99 -14.88
C MET A 153 -0.92 -2.33 -15.45
N ARG A 154 -1.50 -1.38 -14.71
CA ARG A 154 -2.73 -0.72 -15.11
C ARG A 154 -2.52 0.43 -16.07
N TYR A 155 -1.39 1.14 -16.04
CA TYR A 155 -1.27 2.41 -16.76
C TYR A 155 0.00 2.57 -17.59
N ASP A 156 1.05 1.76 -17.39
CA ASP A 156 2.28 1.82 -18.20
C ASP A 156 2.23 0.81 -19.36
N GLN A 157 2.27 1.33 -20.59
CA GLN A 157 2.20 0.52 -21.81
C GLN A 157 3.39 -0.44 -21.95
N ARG A 158 4.59 -0.04 -21.52
CA ARG A 158 5.79 -0.89 -21.57
C ARG A 158 5.63 -2.10 -20.64
N THR A 159 5.14 -1.87 -19.42
CA THR A 159 4.87 -2.94 -18.46
C THR A 159 3.76 -3.86 -18.94
N ARG A 160 2.69 -3.34 -19.54
CA ARG A 160 1.63 -4.17 -20.15
C ARG A 160 2.17 -5.09 -21.23
N ALA A 161 2.91 -4.56 -22.21
CA ALA A 161 3.51 -5.37 -23.28
C ALA A 161 4.46 -6.45 -22.74
N TYR A 162 5.25 -6.13 -21.70
CA TYR A 162 6.09 -7.11 -21.02
C TYR A 162 5.26 -8.24 -20.38
N ILE A 163 4.15 -7.90 -19.73
CA ILE A 163 3.27 -8.86 -19.06
C ILE A 163 2.57 -9.76 -20.05
N ASP A 164 2.03 -9.19 -21.12
CA ASP A 164 1.34 -9.95 -22.15
C ASP A 164 2.28 -11.01 -22.75
N ARG A 165 3.50 -10.58 -23.14
CA ARG A 165 4.54 -11.49 -23.61
C ARG A 165 4.86 -12.58 -22.57
N ARG A 166 5.14 -12.22 -21.31
CA ARG A 166 5.52 -13.21 -20.29
C ARG A 166 4.37 -14.13 -19.87
N THR A 167 3.13 -13.69 -20.05
CA THR A 167 1.93 -14.52 -19.88
C THR A 167 1.87 -15.57 -20.99
N THR A 168 2.16 -15.21 -22.25
CA THR A 168 2.25 -16.20 -23.34
C THR A 168 3.39 -17.22 -23.16
N GLU A 169 4.44 -16.85 -22.42
CA GLU A 169 5.53 -17.76 -22.02
C GLU A 169 5.16 -18.68 -20.85
N GLY A 170 3.92 -18.63 -20.35
CA GLY A 170 3.39 -19.54 -19.33
C GLY A 170 3.63 -19.12 -17.88
N LEU A 171 4.06 -17.87 -17.62
CA LEU A 171 4.23 -17.38 -16.25
C LEU A 171 2.89 -17.08 -15.59
N THR A 172 2.76 -17.48 -14.33
CA THR A 172 1.61 -17.13 -13.50
C THR A 172 1.67 -15.68 -13.03
N LYS A 173 0.51 -15.08 -12.69
CA LYS A 173 0.44 -13.71 -12.14
C LYS A 173 1.37 -13.46 -10.95
N PRO A 174 1.51 -14.37 -9.96
CA PRO A 174 2.49 -14.19 -8.89
C PRO A 174 3.95 -14.18 -9.38
N GLU A 175 4.30 -14.96 -10.39
CA GLU A 175 5.65 -14.97 -10.98
C GLU A 175 5.93 -13.67 -11.73
N LEU A 176 4.96 -13.19 -12.51
CA LEU A 176 5.03 -11.89 -13.18
C LEU A 176 5.26 -10.74 -12.21
N LEU A 177 4.47 -10.70 -11.13
CA LEU A 177 4.64 -9.69 -10.08
C LEU A 177 6.02 -9.75 -9.43
N ARG A 178 6.59 -10.94 -9.18
CA ARG A 178 7.96 -11.05 -8.64
C ARG A 178 8.99 -10.49 -9.62
N CYS A 179 8.89 -10.83 -10.91
CA CYS A 179 9.76 -10.26 -11.94
C CYS A 179 9.65 -8.73 -11.99
N LEU A 180 8.42 -8.20 -11.99
CA LEU A 180 8.18 -6.75 -12.03
C LEU A 180 8.76 -6.04 -10.82
N LYS A 181 8.53 -6.55 -9.60
CA LYS A 181 9.11 -5.97 -8.38
C LYS A 181 10.64 -5.91 -8.48
N ARG A 182 11.28 -6.96 -9.02
CA ARG A 182 12.73 -6.97 -9.21
C ARG A 182 13.21 -5.91 -10.19
N TYR A 183 12.49 -5.68 -11.29
CA TYR A 183 12.80 -4.60 -12.23
C TYR A 183 12.56 -3.21 -11.62
N ILE A 184 11.45 -3.03 -10.89
CA ILE A 184 11.13 -1.76 -10.23
C ILE A 184 12.22 -1.40 -9.22
N VAL A 185 12.77 -2.38 -8.48
CA VAL A 185 13.91 -2.14 -7.58
C VAL A 185 15.11 -1.53 -8.30
N ARG A 186 15.36 -1.89 -9.56
CA ARG A 186 16.46 -1.31 -10.33
C ARG A 186 16.25 0.19 -10.58
N ASP A 187 15.05 0.55 -11.04
CA ASP A 187 14.69 1.94 -11.28
C ASP A 187 14.74 2.75 -9.97
N VAL A 188 14.16 2.19 -8.90
CA VAL A 188 14.13 2.80 -7.57
C VAL A 188 15.54 2.97 -7.00
N TYR A 189 16.41 1.96 -7.08
CA TYR A 189 17.80 2.07 -6.62
C TYR A 189 18.52 3.23 -7.31
N THR A 190 18.39 3.31 -8.63
CA THR A 190 19.05 4.35 -9.44
C THR A 190 18.55 5.74 -9.06
N ALA A 191 17.23 5.91 -8.88
CA ALA A 191 16.65 7.18 -8.47
C ALA A 191 17.04 7.58 -7.04
N LEU A 192 16.96 6.64 -6.08
CA LEU A 192 17.32 6.89 -4.69
C LEU A 192 18.79 7.31 -4.55
N VAL A 193 19.73 6.59 -5.16
CA VAL A 193 21.15 6.94 -5.10
C VAL A 193 21.40 8.31 -5.73
N ALA A 194 20.74 8.63 -6.84
CA ALA A 194 20.87 9.94 -7.47
C ALA A 194 20.32 11.07 -6.58
N ASP A 195 19.21 10.84 -5.87
CA ASP A 195 18.67 11.78 -4.90
C ASP A 195 19.59 11.95 -3.68
N PHE A 196 20.11 10.84 -3.11
CA PHE A 196 21.09 10.90 -2.02
C PHE A 196 22.35 11.70 -2.38
N ASN A 197 22.94 11.44 -3.54
CA ASN A 197 24.15 12.13 -3.99
C ASN A 197 23.91 13.65 -4.15
N ALA A 198 22.70 14.03 -4.55
CA ALA A 198 22.32 15.44 -4.68
C ALA A 198 22.08 16.13 -3.33
N LEU A 199 21.84 15.39 -2.25
CA LEU A 199 21.71 15.93 -0.88
C LEU A 199 23.05 16.10 -0.18
N THR A 200 24.04 15.28 -0.53
CA THR A 200 25.41 15.35 0.02
C THR A 200 26.31 16.37 -0.68
N THR A 201 25.85 16.97 -1.77
CA THR A 201 26.55 18.02 -2.52
C THR A 201 25.98 19.39 -2.16
#